data_AF-A0A7M7R5U2-F1
#
_entry.id   AF-A0A7M7R5U2-F1
#
_cell.length_a   1.000
_cell.length_b   1.000
_cell.length_c   1.000
_cell.angle_alpha   90.00
_cell.angle_beta   90.00
_cell.angle_gamma   90.00
#
_symmetry.space_group_name_H-M   'P 1'
#
loop_
_entity.id
_entity.type
_entity.pdbx_description
1 polymer ?
#
loop_
_entity_poly.entity_id
_entity_poly.type
_entity_poly.pdbx_seq_one_letter_code
_entity_poly.pdbx_strand_id
1 'polypeptide(L)'
;MDGNLISERTLLTNFFRKKNKKCYKCTIREASVNYKIKSYFCVELETDFLYHRHMECNLNSIPISLNLCNEEYNLVGLIAFDHGSDMLHYYTFIRLNDGQWEELNNLKNNIICHSKGSKIKVRPALVFYKRKNIYKRNLLTY
;
A
#
# COMPACT_ATOMS: atom_id res chain seq x y z
N MET A 1 -15.42 -1.35 19.07
CA MET A 1 -15.58 -0.89 17.67
C MET A 1 -14.25 -1.13 16.98
N ASP A 2 -14.11 -2.29 16.34
CA ASP A 2 -12.88 -2.68 15.68
C ASP A 2 -12.68 -1.81 14.44
N GLY A 3 -11.53 -1.13 14.36
CA GLY A 3 -11.21 -0.25 13.25
C GLY A 3 -11.22 -1.02 11.93
N ASN A 4 -11.73 -0.40 10.86
CA ASN A 4 -11.76 -1.00 9.53
C ASN A 4 -10.36 -1.48 9.13
N LEU A 5 -10.26 -2.75 8.75
CA LEU A 5 -9.03 -3.40 8.29
C LEU A 5 -8.91 -3.24 6.77
N ILE A 6 -7.76 -2.79 6.27
CA ILE A 6 -7.46 -2.90 4.84
C ILE A 6 -6.93 -4.32 4.60
N SER A 7 -7.71 -5.13 3.89
CA SER A 7 -7.28 -6.50 3.58
C SER A 7 -6.25 -6.54 2.44
N GLU A 8 -5.40 -7.57 2.43
CA GLU A 8 -4.54 -7.90 1.29
C GLU A 8 -5.35 -8.01 -0.01
N ARG A 9 -6.51 -8.66 0.03
CA ARG A 9 -7.41 -8.78 -1.11
C ARG A 9 -7.79 -7.42 -1.71
N THR A 10 -8.05 -6.41 -0.87
CA THR A 10 -8.37 -5.05 -1.31
C THR A 10 -7.19 -4.42 -2.06
N LEU A 11 -5.97 -4.54 -1.52
CA LEU A 11 -4.76 -4.02 -2.15
C LEU A 11 -4.51 -4.67 -3.51
N LEU A 12 -4.57 -6.00 -3.57
CA LEU A 12 -4.35 -6.77 -4.79
C LEU A 12 -5.40 -6.44 -5.86
N THR A 13 -6.67 -6.35 -5.46
CA THR A 13 -7.76 -5.99 -6.38
C THR A 13 -7.52 -4.61 -6.99
N ASN A 14 -7.15 -3.61 -6.19
CA ASN A 14 -6.88 -2.26 -6.70
C ASN A 14 -5.65 -2.21 -7.62
N PHE A 15 -4.58 -2.94 -7.28
CA PHE A 15 -3.39 -3.03 -8.10
C PHE A 15 -3.69 -3.61 -9.50
N PHE A 16 -4.46 -4.71 -9.57
CA PHE A 16 -4.77 -5.37 -10.84
C PHE A 16 -5.94 -4.75 -11.62
N ARG A 17 -6.92 -4.10 -10.95
CA ARG A 17 -8.11 -3.52 -11.59
C ARG A 17 -7.74 -2.54 -12.70
N LYS A 18 -6.73 -1.69 -12.50
CA LYS A 18 -6.24 -0.73 -13.52
C LYS A 18 -5.39 -1.38 -14.62
N LYS A 19 -5.01 -2.65 -14.48
CA LYS A 19 -4.15 -3.39 -15.42
C LYS A 19 -4.94 -4.36 -16.30
N ASN A 20 -6.15 -4.72 -15.90
CA ASN A 20 -7.05 -5.53 -16.69
C ASN A 20 -7.56 -4.75 -17.91
N LYS A 21 -7.04 -5.06 -19.10
CA LYS A 21 -7.61 -4.60 -20.37
C LYS A 21 -8.61 -5.64 -20.88
N LYS A 22 -9.83 -5.22 -21.20
CA LYS A 22 -10.79 -6.07 -21.91
C LYS A 22 -10.30 -6.25 -23.35
N CYS A 23 -10.27 -7.49 -23.84
CA CYS A 23 -10.01 -7.73 -25.26
C CYS A 23 -11.22 -7.22 -26.06
N TYR A 24 -11.02 -6.23 -26.93
CA TYR A 24 -12.11 -5.65 -27.72
C TYR A 24 -12.75 -6.63 -28.71
N LYS A 25 -12.06 -7.72 -29.07
CA LYS A 25 -12.55 -8.77 -29.98
C LYS A 25 -13.14 -9.98 -29.25
N CYS A 26 -12.70 -10.25 -28.03
CA CYS A 26 -13.02 -11.46 -27.30
C CYS A 26 -13.73 -11.05 -26.01
N THR A 27 -15.03 -10.75 -26.09
CA THR A 27 -15.87 -10.48 -24.90
C THR A 27 -15.98 -11.67 -23.94
N ILE A 28 -15.47 -12.84 -24.33
CA ILE A 28 -15.69 -14.14 -23.67
C ILE A 28 -14.40 -14.75 -23.10
N ARG A 29 -13.20 -14.25 -23.46
CA ARG A 29 -11.92 -14.83 -22.99
C ARG A 29 -11.08 -13.79 -22.29
N GLU A 30 -10.82 -14.01 -21.01
CA GLU A 30 -9.87 -13.23 -20.21
C GLU A 30 -8.50 -13.26 -20.90
N ALA A 31 -8.02 -12.10 -21.33
CA ALA A 31 -6.64 -11.98 -21.81
C ALA A 31 -5.73 -12.06 -20.58
N SER A 32 -5.02 -13.18 -20.41
CA SER A 32 -3.99 -13.31 -19.38
C SER A 32 -2.79 -12.44 -19.78
N VAL A 33 -2.63 -11.31 -19.10
CA VAL A 33 -1.44 -10.47 -19.26
C VAL A 33 -0.36 -11.01 -18.33
N ASN A 34 0.69 -11.59 -18.88
CA ASN A 34 1.89 -11.89 -18.12
C ASN A 34 2.53 -10.56 -17.69
N TYR A 35 2.45 -10.24 -16.40
CA TYR A 35 2.99 -9.00 -15.86
C TYR A 35 4.24 -9.28 -15.03
N LYS A 36 5.36 -8.65 -15.41
CA LYS A 36 6.55 -8.60 -14.55
C LYS A 36 6.37 -7.47 -13.55
N ILE A 37 6.19 -7.81 -12.28
CA ILE A 37 6.13 -6.84 -11.21
C ILE A 37 7.54 -6.29 -10.97
N LYS A 38 7.66 -4.96 -10.87
CA LYS A 38 8.94 -4.28 -10.62
C LYS A 38 9.35 -4.48 -9.15
N SER A 39 10.64 -4.27 -8.86
CA SER A 39 11.16 -4.31 -7.49
C SER A 39 10.48 -3.34 -6.52
N TYR A 40 9.79 -2.33 -7.03
CA TYR A 40 8.93 -1.43 -6.27
C TYR A 40 7.61 -1.27 -6.99
N PHE A 41 6.52 -1.21 -6.25
CA PHE A 41 5.23 -0.82 -6.79
C PHE A 41 4.43 0.00 -5.78
N CYS A 42 3.46 0.75 -6.29
CA CYS A 42 2.45 1.42 -5.49
C CYS A 42 1.07 0.83 -5.78
N VAL A 43 0.24 0.81 -4.76
CA VAL A 43 -1.19 0.53 -4.86
C VAL A 43 -1.91 1.83 -4.57
N GLU A 44 -2.68 2.28 -5.54
CA GLU A 44 -3.59 3.40 -5.37
C GLU A 44 -4.91 2.87 -4.79
N LEU A 45 -5.24 3.34 -3.60
CA LEU A 45 -6.47 3.00 -2.89
C LEU A 45 -7.58 4.02 -3.17
N GLU A 46 -7.18 5.26 -3.44
CA GLU A 46 -8.06 6.36 -3.78
C GLU A 46 -8.46 6.31 -5.26
N THR A 47 -9.77 6.22 -5.55
CA THR A 47 -10.27 6.34 -6.93
C THR A 47 -11.35 7.40 -7.11
N ASP A 48 -11.99 7.89 -6.02
CA ASP A 48 -13.03 8.91 -6.12
C ASP A 48 -13.28 9.67 -4.78
N PHE A 49 -12.87 10.94 -4.69
CA PHE A 49 -12.80 11.75 -3.45
C PHE A 49 -14.14 11.93 -2.71
N LEU A 50 -15.28 11.80 -3.39
CA LEU A 50 -16.60 12.15 -2.86
C LEU A 50 -17.17 11.15 -1.83
N TYR A 51 -16.60 9.94 -1.73
CA TYR A 51 -17.17 8.84 -0.92
C TYR A 51 -16.30 8.42 0.29
N HIS A 52 -15.19 9.11 0.56
CA HIS A 52 -14.08 8.56 1.37
C HIS A 52 -14.18 8.73 2.89
N ARG A 53 -15.34 9.12 3.43
CA ARG A 53 -15.53 9.17 4.90
C ARG A 53 -15.28 7.82 5.58
N HIS A 54 -15.33 6.72 4.84
CA HIS A 54 -15.21 5.35 5.34
C HIS A 54 -13.84 4.68 5.09
N MET A 55 -12.89 5.34 4.42
CA MET A 55 -11.57 4.76 4.12
C MET A 55 -10.54 4.89 5.26
N GLU A 56 -10.99 5.25 6.46
CA GLU A 56 -10.14 5.30 7.64
C GLU A 56 -9.80 3.89 8.13
N CYS A 57 -8.50 3.60 8.29
CA CYS A 57 -8.01 2.36 8.86
C CYS A 57 -6.94 2.63 9.92
N ASN A 58 -6.64 1.63 10.74
CA ASN A 58 -5.47 1.71 11.62
C ASN A 58 -4.20 1.61 10.77
N LEU A 59 -3.20 2.46 11.03
CA LEU A 59 -1.92 2.46 10.30
C LEU A 59 -1.25 1.08 10.34
N ASN A 60 -1.29 0.43 11.50
CA ASN A 60 -0.72 -0.90 11.72
C ASN A 60 -1.60 -2.05 11.22
N SER A 61 -2.81 -1.81 10.69
CA SER A 61 -3.62 -2.85 10.06
C SER A 61 -3.32 -3.06 8.58
N ILE A 62 -2.51 -2.19 7.97
CA ILE A 62 -2.11 -2.31 6.57
C ILE A 62 -1.15 -3.51 6.42
N PRO A 63 -1.40 -4.45 5.50
CA PRO A 63 -0.57 -5.62 5.30
C PRO A 63 0.91 -5.27 5.10
N ILE A 64 1.75 -5.74 6.03
CA ILE A 64 3.19 -5.45 6.02
C ILE A 64 3.90 -6.22 4.92
N SER A 65 3.41 -7.41 4.59
CA SER A 65 3.95 -8.27 3.55
C SER A 65 2.84 -8.67 2.58
N LEU A 66 3.18 -8.76 1.30
CA LEU A 66 2.32 -9.26 0.23
C LEU A 66 3.07 -10.36 -0.53
N ASN A 67 2.37 -11.43 -0.90
CA ASN A 67 2.92 -12.44 -1.80
C ASN A 67 2.31 -12.27 -3.20
N LEU A 68 3.16 -11.96 -4.17
CA LEU A 68 2.79 -11.70 -5.54
C LEU A 68 3.66 -12.53 -6.48
N CYS A 69 3.05 -13.45 -7.23
CA CYS A 69 3.74 -14.29 -8.20
C CYS A 69 4.97 -15.04 -7.62
N ASN A 70 4.84 -15.61 -6.41
CA ASN A 70 5.91 -16.28 -5.65
C ASN A 70 7.06 -15.36 -5.21
N GLU A 71 6.82 -14.05 -5.18
CA GLU A 71 7.76 -13.06 -4.67
C GLU A 71 7.14 -12.33 -3.48
N GLU A 72 7.92 -12.14 -2.42
CA GLU A 72 7.51 -11.42 -1.22
C GLU A 72 7.83 -9.92 -1.37
N TYR A 73 6.87 -9.08 -0.99
CA TYR A 73 7.00 -7.63 -1.01
C TYR A 73 6.67 -7.04 0.36
N ASN A 74 7.52 -6.14 0.84
CA ASN A 74 7.38 -5.48 2.13
C ASN A 74 6.86 -4.04 1.96
N LEU A 75 5.93 -3.67 2.82
CA LEU A 75 5.41 -2.31 2.97
C LEU A 75 6.55 -1.38 3.40
N VAL A 76 6.73 -0.28 2.66
CA VAL A 76 7.77 0.73 2.96
C VAL A 76 7.19 2.06 3.42
N GLY A 77 5.95 2.35 3.04
CA GLY A 77 5.33 3.62 3.34
C GLY A 77 3.97 3.77 2.71
N LEU A 78 3.32 4.88 3.04
CA LEU A 78 2.07 5.29 2.43
C LEU A 78 1.96 6.81 2.40
N ILE A 79 1.11 7.30 1.50
CA ILE A 79 0.61 8.66 1.52
C ILE A 79 -0.81 8.59 2.05
N ALA A 80 -1.09 9.34 3.09
CA ALA A 80 -2.42 9.50 3.67
C ALA A 80 -2.92 10.93 3.46
N PHE A 81 -4.23 11.10 3.60
CA PHE A 81 -4.86 12.40 3.52
C PHE A 81 -5.82 12.65 4.67
N ASP A 82 -6.04 13.92 4.97
CA ASP A 82 -7.10 14.36 5.86
C ASP A 82 -8.01 15.37 5.13
N HIS A 83 -9.29 15.32 5.49
CA HIS A 83 -10.29 16.29 5.09
C HIS A 83 -10.65 17.12 6.33
N GLY A 84 -9.77 18.07 6.66
CA GLY A 84 -10.03 19.09 7.67
C GLY A 84 -10.30 20.46 7.03
N SER A 85 -11.30 21.18 7.55
CA SER A 85 -11.55 22.62 7.35
C SER A 85 -11.19 23.18 5.96
N ASP A 86 -11.86 22.67 4.93
CA ASP A 86 -11.89 23.14 3.53
C ASP A 86 -10.67 22.86 2.64
N MET A 87 -9.60 22.22 3.14
CA MET A 87 -8.48 21.80 2.29
C MET A 87 -8.08 20.35 2.47
N LEU A 88 -7.86 19.68 1.34
CA LEU A 88 -7.28 18.34 1.29
C LEU A 88 -5.79 18.45 1.59
N HIS A 89 -5.35 17.84 2.69
CA HIS A 89 -3.95 17.83 3.09
C HIS A 89 -3.38 16.41 3.04
N TYR A 90 -2.22 16.27 2.39
CA TYR A 90 -1.51 15.00 2.29
C TYR A 90 -0.30 14.97 3.23
N TYR A 91 -0.05 13.80 3.80
CA TYR A 91 1.08 13.54 4.67
C TYR A 91 1.61 12.12 4.42
N THR A 92 2.89 11.92 4.72
CA THR A 92 3.60 10.67 4.40
C THR A 92 3.88 9.90 5.68
N PHE A 93 3.71 8.58 5.63
CA PHE A 93 4.26 7.68 6.63
C PHE A 93 5.32 6.78 6.00
N ILE A 94 6.47 6.69 6.66
CA ILE A 94 7.58 5.81 6.26
C ILE A 94 7.72 4.72 7.31
N ARG A 95 7.80 3.47 6.88
CA ARG A 95 8.01 2.34 7.78
C ARG A 95 9.50 2.08 7.95
N LEU A 96 9.96 2.09 9.20
CA LEU A 96 11.33 1.79 9.57
C LEU A 96 11.57 0.27 9.66
N ASN A 97 12.85 -0.13 9.64
CA ASN A 97 13.24 -1.55 9.66
C ASN A 97 12.85 -2.27 10.96
N ASP A 98 12.72 -1.54 12.07
CA ASP A 98 12.26 -2.04 13.36
C ASP A 98 10.72 -2.14 13.47
N GLY A 99 10.01 -1.72 12.42
CA GLY A 99 8.55 -1.74 12.33
C GLY A 99 7.86 -0.53 12.95
N GLN A 100 8.62 0.49 13.37
CA GLN A 100 8.08 1.81 13.70
C GLN A 100 7.70 2.59 12.44
N TRP A 101 6.98 3.69 12.64
CA TRP A 101 6.58 4.61 11.58
C TRP A 101 7.07 6.02 11.85
N GLU A 102 7.52 6.70 10.82
CA GLU A 102 7.78 8.14 10.83
C GLU A 102 6.68 8.84 10.03
N GLU A 103 6.00 9.81 10.64
CA GLU A 103 5.06 10.71 9.99
C GLU A 103 5.77 12.00 9.60
N LEU A 104 5.66 12.35 8.32
CA LEU A 104 6.16 13.60 7.76
C LEU A 104 4.96 14.44 7.35
N ASN A 105 4.75 15.54 8.08
CA ASN A 105 3.68 16.49 7.84
C ASN A 105 4.24 17.90 7.62
N ASN A 106 4.19 18.36 6.37
CA ASN A 106 4.78 19.63 5.94
C ASN A 106 4.18 20.86 6.65
N LEU A 107 2.98 20.76 7.21
CA LEU A 107 2.36 21.88 7.96
C LEU A 107 2.99 22.09 9.34
N LYS A 108 3.55 21.03 9.93
CA LYS A 108 4.13 21.06 11.28
C LYS A 108 5.66 21.12 11.27
N ASN A 109 6.27 20.85 10.11
CA ASN A 109 7.72 20.82 9.89
C ASN A 109 8.51 19.99 10.91
N ASN A 110 7.87 18.93 11.44
CA ASN A 110 8.43 18.02 12.44
C ASN A 110 8.18 16.58 12.00
N ILE A 111 9.12 15.68 12.31
CA ILE A 111 8.96 14.23 12.14
C ILE A 111 8.39 13.65 13.43
N ILE A 112 7.27 12.94 13.33
CA ILE A 112 6.64 12.27 14.48
C ILE A 112 6.87 10.77 14.38
N CYS A 113 7.47 10.17 15.40
CA CYS A 113 7.69 8.73 15.46
C CYS A 113 6.54 8.02 16.17
N HIS A 114 6.11 6.91 15.58
CA HIS A 114 4.97 6.14 16.01
C HIS A 114 5.35 4.68 16.20
N SER A 115 5.05 4.14 17.38
CA SER A 115 5.42 2.78 17.74
C SER A 115 4.61 1.72 16.97
N LYS A 116 5.12 0.49 16.92
CA LYS A 116 4.46 -0.67 16.30
C LYS A 116 3.08 -0.98 16.92
N GLY A 117 2.84 -0.56 18.16
CA GLY A 117 1.56 -0.73 18.88
C GLY A 117 0.61 0.47 18.78
N SER A 118 0.99 1.52 18.07
CA SER A 118 0.17 2.74 17.95
C SER A 118 -1.16 2.45 17.24
N LYS A 119 -2.23 3.13 17.70
CA LYS A 119 -3.59 3.04 17.15
C LYS A 119 -3.93 4.23 16.26
N ILE A 120 -2.93 4.74 15.55
CA ILE A 120 -3.11 5.89 14.65
C ILE A 120 -4.05 5.48 13.54
N LYS A 121 -5.03 6.33 13.29
CA LYS A 121 -5.94 6.16 12.17
C LYS A 121 -5.49 7.02 11.00
N VAL A 122 -5.56 6.45 9.81
CA VAL A 122 -5.14 7.10 8.57
C VAL A 122 -6.16 6.83 7.48
N ARG A 123 -6.25 7.73 6.51
CA ARG A 123 -6.96 7.49 5.24
C ARG A 123 -5.91 7.35 4.14
N PRO A 124 -5.45 6.13 3.83
CA PRO A 124 -4.36 5.94 2.89
C PRO A 124 -4.85 6.14 1.45
N ALA A 125 -4.19 7.02 0.71
CA ALA A 125 -4.42 7.23 -0.72
C ALA A 125 -3.52 6.31 -1.56
N LEU A 126 -2.24 6.23 -1.21
CA LEU A 126 -1.23 5.42 -1.90
C LEU A 126 -0.48 4.56 -0.89
N VAL A 127 -0.22 3.31 -1.22
CA VAL A 127 0.59 2.39 -0.41
C VAL A 127 1.76 1.88 -1.24
N PHE A 128 2.96 1.87 -0.67
CA PHE A 128 4.19 1.53 -1.38
C PHE A 128 4.79 0.24 -0.86
N TYR A 129 5.17 -0.64 -1.79
CA TYR A 129 5.78 -1.93 -1.52
C TYR A 129 7.10 -2.07 -2.26
N LYS A 130 8.09 -2.68 -1.59
CA LYS A 130 9.36 -3.08 -2.18
C LYS A 130 9.50 -4.59 -2.15
N ARG A 131 10.05 -5.17 -3.20
CA ARG A 131 10.41 -6.58 -3.26
C ARG A 131 11.42 -6.86 -2.15
N LYS A 132 11.18 -7.91 -1.38
CA LYS A 132 12.15 -8.43 -0.42
C LYS A 132 13.31 -9.03 -1.22
N ASN A 133 14.52 -8.54 -0.98
CA ASN A 133 15.71 -9.08 -1.64
C ASN A 133 15.86 -10.55 -1.24
N ILE A 134 15.61 -11.45 -2.20
CA ILE A 134 16.02 -12.84 -2.08
C ILE A 134 17.49 -12.85 -2.50
N TYR A 135 18.41 -12.74 -1.54
CA TYR A 135 19.75 -13.25 -1.78
C TYR A 135 19.61 -14.76 -1.96
N LYS A 136 19.41 -15.22 -3.19
CA LYS A 136 19.71 -16.61 -3.54
C LYS A 136 21.21 -16.75 -3.38
N ARG A 137 21.67 -17.08 -2.16
CA ARG A 137 22.96 -17.76 -2.01
C ARG A 137 22.78 -19.08 -2.75
N ASN A 138 23.20 -19.12 -4.01
CA ASN A 138 23.60 -20.36 -4.63
C ASN A 138 24.77 -20.87 -3.78
N LEU A 139 24.46 -21.64 -2.74
CA LEU A 139 25.41 -22.57 -2.16
C LEU A 139 25.65 -23.58 -3.28
N LEU A 140 26.64 -23.27 -4.12
CA LEU A 140 27.32 -24.29 -4.91
C LEU A 140 27.95 -25.21 -3.87
N THR A 141 27.28 -26.33 -3.61
CA THR A 141 27.87 -27.52 -3.04
C THR A 141 29.10 -27.89 -3.87
N TYR A 142 30.27 -27.78 -3.26
CA TYR A 142 31.46 -28.54 -3.64
C TYR A 142 31.61 -29.70 -2.66
#